data_AF-A0A4U1GNJ8-F1
#
_entry.id   AF-A0A4U1GNJ8-F1
#
_cell.length_a   1.000
_cell.length_b   1.000
_cell.length_c   1.000
_cell.angle_alpha   90.00
_cell.angle_beta   90.00
_cell.angle_gamma   90.00
#
_symmetry.space_group_name_H-M   'P 1'
#
loop_
_entity.id
_entity.type
_entity.pdbx_description
1 polymer ?
#
loop_
_entity_poly.entity_id
_entity_poly.type
_entity_poly.pdbx_seq_one_letter_code
_entity_poly.pdbx_strand_id
1 'polypeptide(L)'
;MNKIKKAAFGVLIAGLAFGFSAFTTIKKRSVYHYYQVDNPYATPSSPVGYAYFSGDRCEPGGTVCSSQWDIGSNTPPATDGVPLPLSGVTFQSSSVISGHFE
;
A
#
# COMPACT_ATOMS: atom_id res chain seq x y z
N MET A 1 10.18 23.76 -50.39
CA MET A 1 9.88 22.81 -49.29
C MET A 1 8.39 22.46 -49.37
N ASN A 2 8.04 21.26 -49.85
CA ASN A 2 6.67 20.91 -50.27
C ASN A 2 5.72 20.68 -49.09
N LYS A 3 4.46 21.12 -49.23
CA LYS A 3 3.40 21.17 -48.20
C LYS A 3 3.18 19.85 -47.43
N ILE A 4 3.46 18.71 -48.07
CA ILE A 4 3.33 17.36 -47.51
C ILE A 4 4.29 17.13 -46.33
N LYS A 5 5.51 17.66 -46.39
CA LYS A 5 6.50 17.50 -45.31
C LYS A 5 6.11 18.24 -44.02
N LYS A 6 5.35 19.34 -44.13
CA LYS A 6 4.84 20.11 -42.98
C LYS A 6 3.68 19.39 -42.27
N ALA A 7 2.81 18.72 -43.02
CA ALA A 7 1.67 18.00 -42.46
C ALA A 7 2.10 16.76 -41.65
N ALA A 8 3.07 15.99 -42.17
CA ALA A 8 3.60 14.81 -41.48
C ALA A 8 4.24 15.15 -40.12
N PHE A 9 4.95 16.28 -40.04
CA PHE A 9 5.57 16.74 -38.79
C PHE A 9 4.54 17.19 -37.75
N GLY A 10 3.42 17.78 -38.18
CA GLY A 10 2.33 18.20 -37.29
C GLY A 10 1.60 17.02 -36.64
N VAL A 11 1.37 15.93 -37.39
CA VAL A 11 0.72 14.71 -36.88
C VAL A 11 1.64 13.97 -35.90
N LEU A 12 2.94 13.98 -36.13
CA LEU A 12 3.93 13.34 -35.25
C LEU A 12 4.02 14.01 -33.87
N ILE A 13 3.97 15.34 -33.83
CA ILE A 13 3.96 16.11 -32.57
C ILE A 13 2.65 15.91 -31.81
N ALA A 14 1.52 15.86 -32.52
CA ALA A 14 0.23 15.57 -31.90
C ALA A 14 0.18 14.16 -31.27
N GLY A 15 0.73 13.14 -31.95
CA GLY A 15 0.79 11.77 -31.41
C GLY A 15 1.65 11.64 -30.14
N LEU A 16 2.74 12.40 -30.04
CA LEU A 16 3.60 12.43 -28.84
C LEU A 16 2.94 13.12 -27.65
N ALA A 17 2.14 14.16 -27.85
CA ALA A 17 1.48 14.89 -26.75
C ALA A 17 0.37 14.09 -26.05
N PHE A 18 -0.33 13.21 -26.77
CA PHE A 18 -1.36 12.34 -26.17
C PHE A 18 -0.81 11.02 -25.61
N GLY A 19 0.43 10.63 -25.96
CA GLY A 19 1.05 9.38 -25.52
C GLY A 19 1.52 9.36 -24.06
N PHE A 20 1.78 10.53 -23.46
CA PHE A 20 2.27 10.61 -22.07
C PHE A 20 1.17 10.65 -21.01
N SER A 21 -0.09 10.85 -21.39
CA SER A 21 -1.20 11.01 -20.45
C SER A 21 -1.68 9.69 -19.80
N ALA A 22 -1.24 8.53 -20.29
CA ALA A 22 -1.75 7.23 -19.84
C ALA A 22 -0.93 6.57 -18.71
N PHE A 23 0.24 7.11 -18.35
CA PHE A 23 1.19 6.43 -17.45
C PHE A 23 1.41 7.09 -16.09
N THR A 24 0.76 8.22 -15.78
CA THR A 24 0.99 8.95 -14.52
C THR A 24 0.00 8.61 -13.40
N THR A 25 -0.88 7.63 -13.55
CA THR A 25 -1.61 7.07 -12.41
C THR A 25 -0.65 6.19 -11.60
N ILE A 26 0.27 6.84 -10.90
CA ILE A 26 1.03 6.24 -9.82
C ILE A 26 -0.01 5.91 -8.74
N LYS A 27 -0.51 4.67 -8.73
CA LYS A 27 -1.24 4.17 -7.56
C LYS A 27 -0.28 4.29 -6.38
N LYS A 28 -0.50 5.27 -5.51
CA LYS A 28 0.16 5.30 -4.19
C LYS A 28 -0.10 3.95 -3.55
N ARG A 29 0.97 3.22 -3.23
CA ARG A 29 0.87 1.92 -2.59
C ARG A 29 0.25 2.13 -1.21
N SER A 30 -0.96 1.60 -1.00
CA SER A 30 -1.72 1.69 0.24
C SER A 30 -1.37 0.58 1.24
N VAL A 31 -0.15 0.03 1.15
CA VAL A 31 0.29 -1.09 1.98
C VAL A 31 1.10 -0.57 3.16
N TYR A 32 0.66 -0.87 4.38
CA TYR A 32 1.30 -0.46 5.63
C TYR A 32 1.55 -1.67 6.53
N HIS A 33 2.57 -1.57 7.39
CA HIS A 33 2.83 -2.54 8.45
C HIS A 33 1.96 -2.22 9.66
N TYR A 34 1.22 -3.21 10.14
CA TYR A 34 0.44 -3.13 11.37
C TYR A 34 0.89 -4.22 12.33
N TYR A 35 0.89 -3.90 13.62
CA TYR A 35 1.29 -4.79 14.70
C TYR A 35 0.06 -5.33 15.41
N GLN A 36 0.07 -6.62 15.74
CA GLN A 36 -0.98 -7.28 16.49
C GLN A 36 -0.82 -6.95 17.98
N VAL A 37 -1.51 -5.91 18.42
CA VAL A 37 -1.50 -5.42 19.80
C VAL A 37 -2.47 -6.19 20.68
N ASP A 38 -3.60 -6.63 20.12
CA ASP A 38 -4.61 -7.39 20.84
C ASP A 38 -4.78 -8.77 20.20
N ASN A 39 -4.73 -9.81 21.03
CA ASN A 39 -4.96 -11.22 20.67
C ASN A 39 -3.86 -11.87 19.79
N PRO A 40 -2.70 -12.27 20.38
CA PRO A 40 -1.57 -12.91 19.68
C PRO A 40 -1.89 -14.31 19.10
N TYR A 41 -3.10 -14.82 19.35
CA TYR A 41 -3.59 -16.09 18.81
C TYR A 41 -4.59 -15.91 17.66
N ALA A 42 -4.97 -14.67 17.33
CA ALA A 42 -5.83 -14.42 16.18
C ALA A 42 -5.10 -14.77 14.88
N THR A 43 -5.86 -15.25 13.90
CA THR A 43 -5.32 -15.56 12.59
C THR A 43 -4.70 -14.29 11.97
N PRO A 44 -3.52 -14.39 11.32
CA PRO A 44 -2.84 -13.23 10.74
C PRO A 44 -3.70 -12.46 9.72
N SER A 45 -4.65 -13.16 9.09
CA SER A 45 -5.59 -12.62 8.11
C SER A 45 -6.82 -11.92 8.71
N SER A 46 -6.94 -11.85 10.04
CA SER A 46 -8.00 -11.09 10.72
C SER A 46 -7.53 -9.65 10.93
N PRO A 47 -8.31 -8.63 10.53
CA PRO A 47 -7.92 -7.24 10.74
C PRO A 47 -8.09 -6.76 12.20
N VAL A 48 -8.71 -7.58 13.05
CA VAL A 48 -9.01 -7.22 14.45
C VAL A 48 -7.74 -7.30 15.30
N GLY A 49 -7.54 -6.31 16.17
CA GLY A 49 -6.44 -6.27 17.11
C GLY A 49 -5.11 -5.78 16.52
N TYR A 50 -5.15 -5.15 15.35
CA TYR A 50 -3.99 -4.56 14.69
C TYR A 50 -3.96 -3.04 14.86
N ALA A 51 -2.77 -2.49 15.10
CA ALA A 51 -2.52 -1.05 15.16
C ALA A 51 -1.21 -0.68 14.46
N TYR A 52 -1.19 0.50 13.86
CA TYR A 52 -0.02 1.02 13.15
C TYR A 52 0.98 1.60 14.15
N PHE A 53 2.26 1.30 13.94
CA PHE A 53 3.38 1.95 14.62
C PHE A 53 4.48 2.24 13.60
N SER A 54 5.09 3.41 13.72
CA SER A 54 6.16 3.87 12.83
C SER A 54 7.52 3.22 13.11
N GLY A 55 7.72 2.75 14.34
CA GLY A 55 8.90 1.98 14.75
C GLY A 55 8.68 0.47 14.72
N ASP A 56 9.77 -0.29 14.78
CA ASP A 56 9.71 -1.72 15.08
C ASP A 56 9.33 -1.92 16.55
N ARG A 57 8.34 -2.78 16.78
CA ARG A 57 7.78 -3.12 18.10
C ARG A 57 7.75 -4.64 18.30
N CYS A 58 8.42 -5.39 17.41
CA CYS A 58 8.44 -6.84 17.46
C CYS A 58 9.50 -7.37 18.41
N GLU A 59 9.05 -8.07 19.43
CA GLU A 59 9.90 -8.83 20.33
C GLU A 59 9.88 -10.32 19.97
N PRO A 60 10.99 -11.06 20.23
CA PRO A 60 11.07 -12.47 19.92
C PRO A 60 10.15 -13.30 20.82
N GLY A 61 9.67 -14.42 20.27
CA GLY A 61 8.69 -15.29 20.95
C GLY A 61 7.26 -14.90 20.58
N GLY A 62 6.40 -15.89 20.34
CA GLY A 62 5.04 -15.67 19.82
C GLY A 62 4.89 -16.08 18.36
N THR A 63 3.65 -16.06 17.87
CA THR A 63 3.28 -16.58 16.54
C THR A 63 3.24 -15.47 15.50
N VAL A 64 2.68 -14.31 15.87
CA VAL A 64 2.42 -13.18 14.98
C VAL A 64 2.72 -11.91 15.75
N CYS A 65 3.69 -11.14 15.26
CA CYS A 65 3.95 -9.79 15.75
C CYS A 65 3.26 -8.76 14.86
N SER A 66 3.52 -8.83 13.54
CA SER A 66 3.05 -7.82 12.60
C SER A 66 2.76 -8.42 11.24
N SER A 67 2.00 -7.69 10.43
CA SER A 67 1.71 -8.06 9.05
C SER A 67 1.43 -6.82 8.20
N GLN A 68 1.56 -6.98 6.88
CA GLN A 68 1.22 -5.94 5.93
C GLN A 68 -0.23 -6.00 5.49
N TRP A 69 -0.85 -4.84 5.46
CA TRP A 69 -2.22 -4.65 5.04
C TRP A 69 -2.30 -3.57 3.98
N ASP A 70 -2.97 -3.90 2.87
CA ASP A 70 -3.41 -2.91 1.90
C ASP A 70 -4.70 -2.26 2.43
N ILE A 71 -4.64 -0.98 2.79
CA ILE A 71 -5.78 -0.23 3.33
C ILE A 71 -6.69 0.35 2.23
N GLY A 72 -6.38 0.13 0.95
CA GLY A 72 -7.18 0.59 -0.17
C GLY A 72 -7.39 2.12 -0.17
N SER A 73 -8.65 2.55 -0.10
CA SER A 73 -9.04 3.97 -0.05
C SER A 73 -9.17 4.53 1.36
N ASN A 74 -8.86 3.74 2.40
CA ASN A 74 -8.87 4.24 3.77
C ASN A 74 -7.76 5.29 3.98
N THR A 75 -7.97 6.16 4.95
CA THR A 75 -6.99 7.19 5.31
C THR A 75 -5.70 6.53 5.82
N PRO A 76 -4.53 6.89 5.26
CA PRO A 76 -3.24 6.48 5.79
C PRO A 76 -3.11 6.77 7.29
N PRO A 77 -2.51 5.85 8.08
CA PRO A 77 -2.24 6.13 9.49
C PRO A 77 -1.23 7.29 9.59
N ALA A 78 -1.57 8.31 10.36
CA ALA A 78 -0.74 9.51 10.55
C ALA A 78 0.12 9.45 11.81
N THR A 79 -0.26 8.62 12.78
CA THR A 79 0.39 8.50 14.09
C THR A 79 0.36 7.06 14.56
N ASP A 80 1.17 6.75 15.56
CA ASP A 80 1.20 5.45 16.22
C ASP A 80 -0.11 5.16 16.97
N GLY A 81 -0.45 3.88 17.13
CA GLY A 81 -1.67 3.42 17.79
C GLY A 81 -2.94 3.52 16.95
N VAL A 82 -2.86 3.97 15.69
CA VAL A 82 -4.02 4.02 14.80
C VAL A 82 -4.47 2.59 14.46
N PRO A 83 -5.71 2.20 14.80
CA PRO A 83 -6.19 0.85 14.55
C PRO A 83 -6.33 0.57 13.05
N LEU A 84 -6.11 -0.68 12.66
CA LEU A 84 -6.39 -1.14 11.30
C LEU A 84 -7.90 -1.05 11.03
N PRO A 85 -8.34 -0.46 9.90
CA PRO A 85 -9.75 -0.47 9.53
C PRO A 85 -10.29 -1.90 9.40
N LEU A 86 -11.51 -2.15 9.90
CA LEU A 86 -12.13 -3.48 9.86
C LEU A 86 -12.67 -3.86 8.47
N SER A 87 -12.76 -2.91 7.55
CA SER A 87 -13.32 -3.10 6.21
C SER A 87 -12.52 -2.33 5.15
N GLY A 88 -12.63 -2.79 3.90
CA GLY A 88 -11.87 -2.20 2.79
C GLY A 88 -10.36 -2.42 2.90
N VAL A 89 -9.92 -3.41 3.68
CA VAL A 89 -8.53 -3.79 3.86
C VAL A 89 -8.27 -5.17 3.26
N THR A 90 -7.07 -5.39 2.73
CA THR A 90 -6.64 -6.67 2.16
C THR A 90 -5.33 -7.12 2.80
N PHE A 91 -5.37 -8.30 3.40
CA PHE A 91 -4.20 -8.94 4.01
C PHE A 91 -3.18 -9.37 2.95
N GLN A 92 -1.90 -9.12 3.21
CA GLN A 92 -0.80 -9.59 2.36
C GLN A 92 -0.24 -10.92 2.91
N SER A 93 -0.58 -12.04 2.28
CA SER A 93 -0.36 -13.40 2.82
C SER A 93 1.09 -13.79 3.10
N SER A 94 2.07 -13.15 2.45
CA SER A 94 3.51 -13.42 2.62
C SER A 94 4.24 -12.37 3.48
N SER A 95 3.50 -11.60 4.28
CA SER A 95 4.04 -10.46 5.02
C SER A 95 4.07 -10.61 6.53
N VAL A 96 3.67 -11.77 7.06
CA VAL A 96 3.61 -12.01 8.50
C VAL A 96 5.02 -12.08 9.08
N ILE A 97 5.25 -11.29 10.11
CA ILE A 97 6.46 -11.33 10.93
C ILE A 97 6.11 -12.07 12.23
N SER A 98 6.89 -13.11 12.54
CA SER A 98 6.75 -13.88 13.77
C SER A 98 7.30 -13.12 14.97
N GLY A 99 6.65 -13.24 16.12
CA GLY A 99 7.03 -12.59 17.37
C GLY A 99 5.79 -12.23 18.18
N HIS A 100 5.91 -11.22 19.03
CA HIS A 100 4.81 -10.54 19.70
C HIS A 100 5.08 -9.03 19.76
N PHE A 101 4.02 -8.27 20.01
CA PHE A 101 4.14 -6.85 20.32
C PHE A 101 4.68 -6.65 21.74
N GLU A 102 5.63 -5.72 21.93
CA GLU A 102 6.28 -5.40 23.22
C GLU A 102 5.34 -4.96 24.36
#